data_AF-A0A6J1L0Q0-F1
#
_entry.id   AF-A0A6J1L0Q0-F1
#
_cell.length_a   1.000
_cell.length_b   1.000
_cell.length_c   1.000
_cell.angle_alpha   90.00
_cell.angle_beta   90.00
_cell.angle_gamma   90.00
#
_symmetry.space_group_name_H-M   'P 1'
#
loop_
_entity.id
_entity.type
_entity.pdbx_description
1 polymer ?
#
loop_
_entity_poly.entity_id
_entity_poly.type
_entity_poly.pdbx_seq_one_letter_code
_entity_poly.pdbx_strand_id
1 'polypeptide(L)'
;MAFSSWFSRFRSSSSSFYHFFCRGASLRNLGAQTPAISKASTSQNGGRRFLFWSSSVVPFALASGSLAYQFQFQSNSSLCDDSDIHDRNISVGGKGSTKNVVQGSHNDISQAFIKELGQICKDNMTLDYDERYFHGKPQNSFHAAVNIPDVVVFPRSEVEVSEIVKLCDQYKVPIVPYGGATSIEGHTLAPNGGLCIDMSLMNKVKALHVEDMDVIVEPGIGWMELNEYLEPYGLFFPLDPGPGATIGGMCATRCSGSLAVRYCLTSVSQDKEATLLMLDILQAVLANGDVVKTASRARKSAAGYDLTRLMIGSEGTLGVITEVTLRLQKLPKYSVVAMCNFPSIKDAADVAIATMLSGIQVSRMELLDEVQIRAINNANGKNLPEAPTLMFEFIGTEAYSREQTQIVQKIVSEHNGSDFVFAEDPEAKKELWKIRKEALWACFALVPNFEAMITDVCVPLSHLAELISSSKQELDASSLVCTVIAHAGDGNFHTVILFDPNKEEQRKEAERLNHLMVYKALSMEGTCTGEHGVGTGKMKYLEKELGVEALRTMKRIKAALDPNNIMNPGKLIPPHICF
;
A
#
# COMPACT_ATOMS: atom_id res chain seq x y z
N MET A 1 21.88 23.00 11.46
CA MET A 1 21.10 23.07 12.72
C MET A 1 19.62 23.00 12.39
N ALA A 2 19.05 21.80 12.29
CA ALA A 2 17.62 21.58 12.04
C ALA A 2 17.28 20.11 12.40
N PHE A 3 17.19 19.80 13.70
CA PHE A 3 16.88 18.46 14.23
C PHE A 3 16.18 18.59 15.59
N SER A 4 15.07 19.34 15.64
CA SER A 4 14.37 19.64 16.91
C SER A 4 12.86 19.91 16.82
N SER A 5 12.24 19.87 15.62
CA SER A 5 10.82 20.25 15.44
C SER A 5 9.80 19.14 15.70
N TRP A 6 10.20 17.87 15.86
CA TRP A 6 9.25 16.74 15.97
C TRP A 6 8.84 16.34 17.39
N PHE A 7 9.55 16.80 18.43
CA PHE A 7 9.29 16.39 19.83
C PHE A 7 8.40 17.36 20.65
N SER A 8 7.91 18.46 20.08
CA SER A 8 7.27 19.54 20.83
C SER A 8 5.73 19.48 20.96
N ARG A 9 5.04 18.48 20.39
CA ARG A 9 3.57 18.35 20.53
C ARG A 9 3.07 17.42 21.65
N PHE A 10 3.97 16.72 22.35
CA PHE A 10 3.62 15.96 23.57
C PHE A 10 3.88 16.77 24.86
N ARG A 11 3.02 17.76 25.18
CA ARG A 11 2.69 18.27 26.54
C ARG A 11 1.89 19.60 26.50
N SER A 12 0.55 19.52 26.51
CA SER A 12 -0.33 20.48 27.24
C SER A 12 -1.83 20.22 27.10
N SER A 13 -2.41 19.30 27.89
CA SER A 13 -3.85 19.33 28.24
C SER A 13 -4.22 18.24 29.26
N SER A 14 -3.73 18.35 30.50
CA SER A 14 -4.08 17.40 31.56
C SER A 14 -4.14 18.07 32.94
N SER A 15 -5.09 18.99 33.12
CA SER A 15 -5.48 19.44 34.47
C SER A 15 -6.92 19.94 34.51
N SER A 16 -7.68 19.42 35.47
CA SER A 16 -8.98 19.93 35.93
C SER A 16 -10.18 19.68 35.01
N PHE A 17 -10.90 18.58 35.24
CA PHE A 17 -12.33 18.64 35.56
C PHE A 17 -12.70 17.55 36.58
N TYR A 18 -13.79 17.78 37.32
CA TYR A 18 -13.97 17.29 38.69
C TYR A 18 -14.75 15.97 38.84
N HIS A 19 -14.51 15.34 40.00
CA HIS A 19 -15.36 14.33 40.65
C HIS A 19 -16.87 14.61 40.61
N PHE A 20 -17.66 13.60 40.20
CA PHE A 20 -18.99 13.14 40.67
C PHE A 20 -19.61 12.32 39.51
N PHE A 21 -20.25 11.16 39.67
CA PHE A 21 -20.88 10.51 40.82
C PHE A 21 -20.68 8.97 40.74
N CYS A 22 -20.31 8.32 41.85
CA CYS A 22 -20.60 6.89 42.04
C CYS A 22 -21.84 6.76 42.93
N ARG A 23 -22.93 6.17 42.42
CA ARG A 23 -24.02 5.62 43.23
C ARG A 23 -24.62 4.38 42.57
N GLY A 24 -24.09 3.21 42.96
CA GLY A 24 -24.84 1.97 42.83
C GLY A 24 -25.78 1.80 44.02
N ALA A 25 -27.03 1.44 43.77
CA ALA A 25 -27.92 0.87 44.79
C ALA A 25 -29.09 0.08 44.16
N SER A 26 -29.09 -1.24 44.42
CA SER A 26 -30.28 -2.06 44.70
C SER A 26 -31.37 -2.27 43.64
N LEU A 27 -31.36 -3.50 43.09
CA LEU A 27 -32.50 -4.44 42.98
C LEU A 27 -33.90 -3.91 42.61
N ARG A 28 -34.43 -4.45 41.50
CA ARG A 28 -35.83 -4.95 41.45
C ARG A 28 -35.95 -6.12 40.48
N ASN A 29 -36.29 -7.29 41.02
CA ASN A 29 -36.74 -8.44 40.24
C ASN A 29 -38.11 -8.15 39.63
N LEU A 30 -38.27 -8.38 38.32
CA LEU A 30 -39.55 -8.69 37.69
C LEU A 30 -39.30 -9.81 36.67
N GLY A 31 -39.92 -10.97 36.90
CA GLY A 31 -39.89 -12.10 35.99
C GLY A 31 -41.30 -12.43 35.51
N ALA A 32 -41.43 -12.69 34.21
CA ALA A 32 -42.47 -13.46 33.52
C ALA A 32 -42.15 -13.40 32.02
N GLN A 33 -42.39 -14.37 31.14
CA GLN A 33 -42.83 -15.76 31.19
C GLN A 33 -42.71 -16.20 29.71
N THR A 34 -42.08 -17.32 29.41
CA THR A 34 -42.08 -17.90 28.04
C THR A 34 -43.27 -18.85 27.87
N PRO A 35 -44.02 -18.78 26.75
CA PRO A 35 -44.99 -19.82 26.41
C PRO A 35 -44.30 -21.01 25.73
N ALA A 36 -44.65 -22.22 26.15
CA ALA A 36 -44.14 -23.47 25.58
C ALA A 36 -44.89 -23.86 24.29
N ILE A 37 -44.18 -24.44 23.33
CA ILE A 37 -44.77 -25.11 22.16
C ILE A 37 -45.11 -26.56 22.52
N SER A 38 -46.35 -26.96 22.28
CA SER A 38 -46.87 -28.30 22.58
C SER A 38 -46.43 -29.34 21.53
N LYS A 39 -46.18 -30.57 22.00
CA LYS A 39 -46.02 -31.75 21.14
C LYS A 39 -47.38 -32.37 20.85
N ALA A 40 -47.54 -32.90 19.63
CA ALA A 40 -48.51 -33.95 19.33
C ALA A 40 -47.81 -35.05 18.50
N SER A 41 -47.74 -36.26 19.07
CA SER A 41 -47.65 -37.50 18.28
C SER A 41 -49.04 -37.78 17.68
N THR A 42 -49.27 -38.59 16.64
CA THR A 42 -48.85 -39.97 16.30
C THR A 42 -49.39 -40.20 14.85
N SER A 43 -49.03 -41.18 14.00
CA SER A 43 -48.90 -42.62 14.22
C SER A 43 -48.18 -43.35 13.06
N GLN A 44 -47.94 -44.65 13.29
CA GLN A 44 -47.12 -45.60 12.54
C GLN A 44 -47.64 -45.99 11.13
N ASN A 45 -46.71 -46.26 10.21
CA ASN A 45 -46.51 -47.52 9.44
C ASN A 45 -45.59 -47.19 8.24
N GLY A 46 -44.66 -48.03 7.76
CA GLY A 46 -44.25 -49.38 8.13
C GLY A 46 -43.76 -50.11 6.86
N GLY A 47 -42.55 -50.66 6.82
CA GLY A 47 -42.08 -51.42 5.63
C GLY A 47 -40.57 -51.39 5.37
N ARG A 48 -39.90 -52.54 5.55
CA ARG A 48 -38.46 -52.76 5.30
C ARG A 48 -38.16 -53.05 3.81
N ARG A 49 -36.94 -52.69 3.36
CA ARG A 49 -35.92 -53.48 2.59
C ARG A 49 -35.16 -52.58 1.61
N PHE A 50 -33.84 -52.42 1.75
CA PHE A 50 -32.78 -53.29 1.18
C PHE A 50 -32.81 -53.40 -0.36
N LEU A 51 -31.81 -52.82 -1.04
CA LEU A 51 -30.77 -53.58 -1.75
C LEU A 51 -29.59 -52.70 -2.21
N PHE A 52 -28.49 -53.38 -2.57
CA PHE A 52 -27.17 -52.85 -2.92
C PHE A 52 -26.90 -52.97 -4.45
N TRP A 53 -25.67 -52.61 -4.88
CA TRP A 53 -25.05 -52.83 -6.21
C TRP A 53 -25.37 -51.81 -7.32
N SER A 54 -24.46 -51.51 -8.26
CA SER A 54 -23.02 -51.83 -8.37
C SER A 54 -22.30 -50.92 -9.39
N SER A 55 -20.97 -50.87 -9.29
CA SER A 55 -20.02 -50.21 -10.20
C SER A 55 -20.06 -50.74 -11.65
N SER A 56 -19.67 -49.90 -12.65
CA SER A 56 -18.47 -50.12 -13.50
C SER A 56 -18.49 -49.57 -14.95
N VAL A 57 -17.42 -48.82 -15.28
CA VAL A 57 -16.61 -48.88 -16.53
C VAL A 57 -17.07 -48.14 -17.81
N VAL A 58 -16.07 -47.49 -18.44
CA VAL A 58 -16.10 -46.49 -19.52
C VAL A 58 -14.97 -46.79 -20.51
N PRO A 59 -15.20 -46.86 -21.85
CA PRO A 59 -14.42 -45.98 -22.75
C PRO A 59 -15.06 -45.62 -24.14
N PHE A 60 -14.37 -44.70 -24.83
CA PHE A 60 -14.29 -44.43 -26.30
C PHE A 60 -15.30 -43.54 -27.05
N ALA A 61 -14.76 -42.41 -27.54
CA ALA A 61 -14.72 -42.09 -28.97
C ALA A 61 -13.34 -41.48 -29.32
N LEU A 62 -12.72 -41.89 -30.44
CA LEU A 62 -11.38 -41.48 -30.88
C LEU A 62 -11.45 -40.58 -32.12
N ALA A 63 -10.36 -39.86 -32.38
CA ALA A 63 -10.26 -38.88 -33.47
C ALA A 63 -10.01 -39.51 -34.85
N SER A 64 -10.23 -38.71 -35.90
CA SER A 64 -9.61 -38.88 -37.22
C SER A 64 -9.33 -37.51 -37.84
N GLY A 65 -8.07 -37.20 -38.13
CA GLY A 65 -7.68 -36.05 -38.94
C GLY A 65 -7.07 -36.50 -40.27
N SER A 66 -6.78 -35.55 -41.16
CA SER A 66 -5.96 -35.81 -42.35
C SER A 66 -5.29 -34.54 -42.86
N LEU A 67 -3.96 -34.58 -42.91
CA LEU A 67 -3.08 -33.63 -43.59
C LEU A 67 -3.08 -33.89 -45.11
N ALA A 68 -2.83 -32.85 -45.91
CA ALA A 68 -2.22 -32.98 -47.23
C ALA A 68 -1.39 -31.74 -47.57
N TYR A 69 -0.10 -31.96 -47.86
CA TYR A 69 0.86 -30.97 -48.37
C TYR A 69 0.89 -31.02 -49.91
N GLN A 70 1.08 -29.87 -50.60
CA GLN A 70 2.22 -29.71 -51.53
C GLN A 70 2.45 -28.26 -52.01
N PHE A 71 3.62 -28.04 -52.61
CA PHE A 71 4.31 -26.76 -52.87
C PHE A 71 4.13 -26.19 -54.29
N GLN A 72 4.29 -24.87 -54.44
CA GLN A 72 5.22 -24.17 -55.37
C GLN A 72 5.23 -22.65 -55.04
N PHE A 73 6.34 -22.04 -54.58
CA PHE A 73 7.33 -21.24 -55.37
C PHE A 73 6.67 -20.17 -56.27
N GLN A 74 6.92 -18.85 -56.17
CA GLN A 74 8.13 -18.01 -56.00
C GLN A 74 7.73 -16.60 -55.42
N SER A 75 8.56 -15.65 -54.97
CA SER A 75 10.03 -15.49 -54.84
C SER A 75 10.40 -14.30 -53.92
N ASN A 76 11.53 -14.42 -53.19
CA ASN A 76 12.40 -13.37 -52.65
C ASN A 76 11.87 -12.44 -51.53
N SER A 77 12.67 -12.00 -50.55
CA SER A 77 14.13 -12.18 -50.33
C SER A 77 14.47 -12.49 -48.87
N SER A 78 15.33 -13.49 -48.66
CA SER A 78 16.04 -13.74 -47.39
C SER A 78 17.24 -12.79 -47.26
N LEU A 79 17.56 -12.39 -46.02
CA LEU A 79 18.92 -12.35 -45.49
C LEU A 79 18.85 -12.21 -43.95
N CYS A 80 19.38 -13.19 -43.24
CA CYS A 80 19.84 -12.97 -41.88
C CYS A 80 21.18 -12.23 -41.95
N ASP A 81 21.47 -11.35 -41.00
CA ASP A 81 22.79 -11.32 -40.34
C ASP A 81 22.75 -10.50 -39.04
N ASP A 82 23.58 -10.93 -38.09
CA ASP A 82 23.89 -10.22 -36.85
C ASP A 82 24.86 -9.06 -37.14
N SER A 83 24.38 -7.81 -37.07
CA SER A 83 25.23 -6.66 -36.75
C SER A 83 24.41 -5.42 -36.39
N ASP A 84 24.86 -4.73 -35.33
CA ASP A 84 24.56 -3.35 -34.90
C ASP A 84 23.71 -3.15 -33.64
N ILE A 85 24.34 -3.49 -32.52
CA ILE A 85 24.06 -2.91 -31.18
C ILE A 85 24.57 -1.43 -31.10
N HIS A 86 25.08 -0.86 -32.20
CA HIS A 86 25.66 0.48 -32.28
C HIS A 86 25.13 1.34 -33.45
N ASP A 87 23.82 1.63 -33.51
CA ASP A 87 23.34 3.02 -33.71
C ASP A 87 21.80 3.16 -33.64
N ARG A 88 21.30 3.54 -32.46
CA ARG A 88 20.17 4.49 -32.36
C ARG A 88 20.43 5.41 -31.20
N ASN A 89 20.77 6.66 -31.52
CA ASN A 89 21.01 7.74 -30.57
C ASN A 89 19.75 8.07 -29.73
N ILE A 90 19.50 7.29 -28.68
CA ILE A 90 18.80 7.75 -27.49
C ILE A 90 19.85 8.45 -26.65
N SER A 91 19.90 9.79 -26.68
CA SER A 91 20.81 10.59 -25.87
C SER A 91 20.41 10.56 -24.40
N VAL A 92 20.79 9.49 -23.70
CA VAL A 92 20.77 9.42 -22.24
C VAL A 92 21.95 10.23 -21.73
N GLY A 93 21.70 11.50 -21.37
CA GLY A 93 22.73 12.41 -20.85
C GLY A 93 22.84 13.71 -21.63
N GLY A 94 21.93 14.63 -21.35
CA GLY A 94 22.07 16.05 -21.68
C GLY A 94 21.48 16.89 -20.56
N LYS A 95 21.96 18.14 -20.39
CA LYS A 95 21.50 19.08 -19.34
C LYS A 95 20.01 19.52 -19.45
N GLY A 96 19.23 18.86 -20.30
CA GLY A 96 17.78 19.01 -20.47
C GLY A 96 17.03 17.66 -20.45
N SER A 97 17.60 16.59 -19.87
CA SER A 97 16.90 15.31 -19.67
C SER A 97 15.88 15.40 -18.54
N THR A 98 14.84 16.23 -18.73
CA THR A 98 13.74 16.47 -17.79
C THR A 98 12.74 15.30 -17.72
N LYS A 99 13.22 14.05 -17.71
CA LYS A 99 12.39 12.84 -17.55
C LYS A 99 11.82 12.67 -16.14
N ASN A 100 12.38 13.38 -15.15
CA ASN A 100 12.00 13.31 -13.73
C ASN A 100 11.37 14.64 -13.23
N VAL A 101 10.96 15.49 -14.16
CA VAL A 101 10.21 16.73 -13.94
C VAL A 101 8.85 16.52 -14.60
N VAL A 102 7.76 16.50 -13.84
CA VAL A 102 6.43 16.58 -14.46
C VAL A 102 6.36 17.95 -15.15
N GLN A 103 6.23 17.96 -16.47
CA GLN A 103 6.06 19.20 -17.22
C GLN A 103 4.80 19.89 -16.72
N GLY A 104 5.00 21.03 -16.06
CA GLY A 104 3.96 21.76 -15.35
C GLY A 104 3.70 23.11 -15.99
N SER A 105 2.44 23.51 -16.04
CA SER A 105 2.01 24.85 -16.46
C SER A 105 1.40 25.55 -15.25
N HIS A 106 2.07 26.60 -14.76
CA HIS A 106 1.52 27.46 -13.71
C HIS A 106 0.72 28.60 -14.35
N ASN A 107 -0.50 28.83 -13.85
CA ASN A 107 -1.33 29.97 -14.20
C ASN A 107 -1.69 30.69 -12.89
N ASP A 108 -1.53 32.01 -12.84
CA ASP A 108 -1.90 32.79 -11.66
C ASP A 108 -3.39 32.60 -11.29
N ILE A 109 -3.68 32.19 -10.05
CA ILE A 109 -5.07 32.16 -9.58
C ILE A 109 -5.64 33.57 -9.41
N SER A 110 -6.88 33.74 -9.85
CA SER A 110 -7.55 35.03 -9.78
C SER A 110 -7.79 35.48 -8.34
N GLN A 111 -7.68 36.79 -8.10
CA GLN A 111 -8.01 37.40 -6.80
C GLN A 111 -9.49 37.23 -6.42
N ALA A 112 -10.38 37.02 -7.41
CA ALA A 112 -11.78 36.67 -7.16
C ALA A 112 -11.91 35.28 -6.53
N PHE A 113 -11.22 34.28 -7.10
CA PHE A 113 -11.17 32.92 -6.54
C PHE A 113 -10.66 32.90 -5.10
N ILE A 114 -9.55 33.58 -4.80
CA ILE A 114 -9.01 33.67 -3.43
C ILE A 114 -10.02 34.30 -2.46
N LYS A 115 -10.74 35.34 -2.89
CA LYS A 115 -11.75 36.02 -2.08
C LYS A 115 -12.98 35.15 -1.80
N GLU A 116 -13.46 34.39 -2.79
CA GLU A 116 -14.60 33.48 -2.64
C GLU A 116 -14.21 32.25 -1.80
N LEU A 117 -13.01 31.71 -2.01
CA LEU A 117 -12.44 30.62 -1.20
C LEU A 117 -12.33 31.01 0.28
N GLY A 118 -11.95 32.26 0.58
CA GLY A 118 -11.91 32.80 1.94
C GLY A 118 -13.28 32.95 2.61
N GLN A 119 -14.38 33.00 1.86
CA GLN A 119 -15.72 32.98 2.44
C GLN A 119 -16.12 31.57 2.91
N ILE A 120 -15.68 30.55 2.18
CA ILE A 120 -15.88 29.13 2.52
C ILE A 120 -14.96 28.74 3.69
N CYS A 121 -13.65 28.90 3.51
CA CYS A 121 -12.62 28.37 4.43
C CYS A 121 -12.44 29.22 5.70
N LYS A 122 -12.73 30.52 5.63
CA LYS A 122 -12.46 31.52 6.67
C LYS A 122 -10.98 31.47 7.09
N ASP A 123 -10.70 31.27 8.36
CA ASP A 123 -9.34 31.18 8.90
C ASP A 123 -8.63 29.85 8.58
N ASN A 124 -9.31 28.85 7.99
CA ASN A 124 -8.73 27.56 7.63
C ASN A 124 -8.13 27.56 6.21
N MET A 125 -7.47 28.65 5.81
CA MET A 125 -6.69 28.74 4.57
C MET A 125 -5.42 29.56 4.77
N THR A 126 -4.40 29.32 3.94
CA THR A 126 -3.12 30.03 4.00
C THR A 126 -2.51 30.28 2.63
N LEU A 127 -1.87 31.46 2.51
CA LEU A 127 -1.06 31.90 1.38
C LEU A 127 0.42 32.04 1.76
N ASP A 128 0.77 31.67 3.00
CA ASP A 128 2.15 31.72 3.49
C ASP A 128 3.09 30.91 2.59
N TYR A 129 4.32 31.39 2.40
CA TYR A 129 5.26 30.75 1.49
C TYR A 129 5.83 29.45 2.06
N ASP A 130 6.20 29.43 3.34
CA ASP A 130 6.84 28.26 3.96
C ASP A 130 5.84 27.11 4.08
N GLU A 131 4.60 27.40 4.45
CA GLU A 131 3.53 26.40 4.53
C GLU A 131 3.16 25.82 3.16
N ARG A 132 3.10 26.65 2.12
CA ARG A 132 2.89 26.19 0.73
C ARG A 132 4.08 25.41 0.20
N TYR A 133 5.30 25.83 0.52
CA TYR A 133 6.52 25.09 0.17
C TYR A 133 6.57 23.72 0.83
N PHE A 134 6.18 23.63 2.12
CA PHE A 134 6.06 22.35 2.83
C PHE A 134 5.04 21.39 2.19
N HIS A 135 3.89 21.91 1.75
CA HIS A 135 2.87 21.13 1.06
C HIS A 135 3.25 20.74 -0.39
N GLY A 136 4.02 21.59 -1.08
CA GLY A 136 4.48 21.34 -2.45
C GLY A 136 5.74 20.46 -2.55
N LYS A 137 6.56 20.42 -1.50
CA LYS A 137 7.77 19.59 -1.44
C LYS A 137 7.44 18.20 -0.85
N PRO A 138 7.78 17.09 -1.53
CA PRO A 138 7.61 15.77 -0.94
C PRO A 138 8.66 15.57 0.16
N GLN A 139 8.24 15.03 1.30
CA GLN A 139 9.09 14.99 2.50
C GLN A 139 10.11 13.83 2.47
N ASN A 140 9.72 12.69 1.89
CA ASN A 140 10.51 11.45 1.85
C ASN A 140 10.76 10.96 0.41
N SER A 141 10.94 11.87 -0.55
CA SER A 141 11.11 11.54 -1.97
C SER A 141 12.23 12.33 -2.62
N PHE A 142 12.92 11.70 -3.58
CA PHE A 142 13.94 12.31 -4.43
C PHE A 142 13.36 13.18 -5.58
N HIS A 143 12.04 13.19 -5.75
CA HIS A 143 11.37 13.97 -6.80
C HIS A 143 11.42 15.47 -6.51
N ALA A 144 11.87 16.27 -7.49
CA ALA A 144 11.96 17.72 -7.36
C ALA A 144 10.59 18.41 -7.54
N ALA A 145 10.29 19.35 -6.65
CA ALA A 145 9.13 20.23 -6.81
C ALA A 145 9.36 21.22 -7.96
N VAL A 146 8.50 21.16 -8.98
CA VAL A 146 8.53 22.04 -10.16
C VAL A 146 7.86 23.38 -9.85
N ASN A 147 6.73 23.31 -9.16
CA ASN A 147 5.93 24.41 -8.64
C ASN A 147 5.43 24.01 -7.24
N ILE A 148 4.99 25.00 -6.46
CA ILE A 148 4.32 24.80 -5.17
C ILE A 148 2.83 25.16 -5.29
N PRO A 149 1.95 24.68 -4.41
CA PRO A 149 0.59 25.19 -4.32
C PRO A 149 0.56 26.72 -4.17
N ASP A 150 -0.43 27.35 -4.77
CA ASP A 150 -0.70 28.78 -4.63
C ASP A 150 -1.48 29.10 -3.35
N VAL A 151 -2.23 28.12 -2.84
CA VAL A 151 -3.00 28.18 -1.59
C VAL A 151 -3.10 26.79 -0.95
N VAL A 152 -3.07 26.72 0.38
CA VAL A 152 -3.46 25.51 1.13
C VAL A 152 -4.73 25.79 1.91
N VAL A 153 -5.67 24.84 1.93
CA VAL A 153 -6.91 24.90 2.70
C VAL A 153 -7.06 23.66 3.59
N PHE A 154 -7.69 23.84 4.74
CA PHE A 154 -7.84 22.82 5.76
C PHE A 154 -9.34 22.63 6.11
N PRO A 155 -10.12 21.95 5.25
CA PRO A 155 -11.54 21.73 5.49
C PRO A 155 -11.80 20.94 6.77
N ARG A 156 -12.98 21.14 7.35
CA ARG A 156 -13.47 20.49 8.58
C ARG A 156 -14.74 19.68 8.37
N SER A 157 -15.29 19.67 7.15
CA SER A 157 -16.45 18.89 6.79
C SER A 157 -16.49 18.56 5.29
N GLU A 158 -17.21 17.50 4.94
CA GLU A 158 -17.49 17.10 3.56
C GLU A 158 -18.23 18.19 2.75
N VAL A 159 -19.04 19.02 3.43
CA VAL A 159 -19.74 20.16 2.79
C VAL A 159 -18.73 21.22 2.35
N GLU A 160 -17.78 21.58 3.21
CA GLU A 160 -16.70 22.52 2.85
C GLU A 160 -15.85 21.96 1.69
N VAL A 161 -15.53 20.65 1.69
CA VAL A 161 -14.83 20.01 0.57
C VAL A 161 -15.64 20.11 -0.74
N SER A 162 -16.95 19.83 -0.69
CA SER A 162 -17.85 19.95 -1.84
C SER A 162 -17.89 21.38 -2.41
N GLU A 163 -17.95 22.39 -1.54
CA GLU A 163 -17.96 23.81 -1.93
C GLU A 163 -16.61 24.26 -2.51
N ILE A 164 -15.49 23.88 -1.88
CA ILE A 164 -14.13 24.15 -2.39
C ILE A 164 -13.94 23.54 -3.77
N VAL A 165 -14.34 22.27 -3.96
CA VAL A 165 -14.18 21.56 -5.24
C VAL A 165 -15.04 22.20 -6.34
N LYS A 166 -16.28 22.60 -6.06
CA LYS A 166 -17.13 23.35 -7.01
C LYS A 166 -16.50 24.67 -7.43
N LEU A 167 -15.91 25.41 -6.49
CA LEU A 167 -15.22 26.66 -6.78
C LEU A 167 -13.97 26.42 -7.65
N CYS A 168 -13.19 25.38 -7.36
CA CYS A 168 -12.06 24.98 -8.18
C CYS A 168 -12.49 24.58 -9.60
N ASP A 169 -13.59 23.83 -9.77
CA ASP A 169 -14.11 23.53 -11.11
C ASP A 169 -14.56 24.79 -11.84
N GLN A 170 -15.32 25.68 -11.19
CA GLN A 170 -15.77 26.94 -11.80
C GLN A 170 -14.59 27.77 -12.34
N TYR A 171 -13.51 27.88 -11.56
CA TYR A 171 -12.31 28.66 -11.92
C TYR A 171 -11.23 27.86 -12.65
N LYS A 172 -11.44 26.56 -12.91
CA LYS A 172 -10.48 25.63 -13.52
C LYS A 172 -9.13 25.56 -12.77
N VAL A 173 -9.18 25.61 -11.44
CA VAL A 173 -8.02 25.56 -10.55
C VAL A 173 -7.68 24.11 -10.21
N PRO A 174 -6.44 23.65 -10.47
CA PRO A 174 -5.99 22.32 -10.05
C PRO A 174 -6.10 22.09 -8.54
N ILE A 175 -6.40 20.85 -8.15
CA ILE A 175 -6.52 20.38 -6.77
C ILE A 175 -5.43 19.33 -6.48
N VAL A 176 -4.68 19.62 -5.42
CA VAL A 176 -3.77 18.85 -4.56
C VAL A 176 -4.39 18.07 -3.38
N PRO A 177 -4.99 16.86 -3.43
CA PRO A 177 -5.44 16.20 -2.21
C PRO A 177 -4.26 15.79 -1.32
N TYR A 178 -4.30 16.13 -0.04
CA TYR A 178 -3.19 15.99 0.90
C TYR A 178 -3.63 15.39 2.24
N GLY A 179 -2.68 14.75 2.92
CA GLY A 179 -2.90 14.05 4.19
C GLY A 179 -1.57 13.89 4.92
N GLY A 180 -1.21 12.68 5.35
CA GLY A 180 0.02 12.44 6.13
C GLY A 180 1.38 12.77 5.46
N ALA A 181 1.40 13.19 4.19
CA ALA A 181 2.60 13.56 3.43
C ALA A 181 3.73 12.50 3.32
N THR A 182 3.43 11.24 3.69
CA THR A 182 4.42 10.15 3.76
C THR A 182 4.73 9.47 2.42
N SER A 183 3.97 9.77 1.36
CA SER A 183 4.10 9.11 0.05
C SER A 183 5.41 9.43 -0.66
N ILE A 184 5.95 8.47 -1.42
CA ILE A 184 7.33 8.57 -1.96
C ILE A 184 7.44 8.67 -3.49
N GLU A 185 6.37 8.46 -4.26
CA GLU A 185 6.38 8.56 -5.74
C GLU A 185 5.90 9.92 -6.30
N GLY A 186 5.94 10.98 -5.49
CA GLY A 186 5.63 12.35 -5.92
C GLY A 186 4.13 12.72 -5.97
N HIS A 187 3.26 11.96 -5.31
CA HIS A 187 1.80 12.18 -5.31
C HIS A 187 1.36 13.60 -4.91
N THR A 188 2.05 14.22 -3.93
CA THR A 188 1.74 15.55 -3.39
C THR A 188 2.32 16.71 -4.20
N LEU A 189 3.09 16.43 -5.26
CA LEU A 189 3.66 17.49 -6.11
C LEU A 189 2.55 18.31 -6.76
N ALA A 190 2.71 19.63 -6.82
CA ALA A 190 1.78 20.54 -7.47
C ALA A 190 2.36 21.08 -8.80
N PRO A 191 2.53 20.26 -9.86
CA PRO A 191 3.22 20.68 -11.09
C PRO A 191 2.54 21.88 -11.78
N ASN A 192 1.23 22.03 -11.60
CA ASN A 192 0.46 23.14 -12.17
C ASN A 192 0.09 24.22 -11.13
N GLY A 193 0.73 24.22 -9.95
CA GLY A 193 0.30 25.01 -8.81
C GLY A 193 -1.11 24.63 -8.35
N GLY A 194 -1.95 25.64 -8.14
CA GLY A 194 -3.34 25.48 -7.72
C GLY A 194 -3.51 25.34 -6.21
N LEU A 195 -4.54 24.61 -5.81
CA LEU A 195 -5.01 24.54 -4.42
C LEU A 195 -4.67 23.18 -3.79
N CYS A 196 -4.00 23.19 -2.64
CA CYS A 196 -3.79 22.00 -1.81
C CYS A 196 -4.93 21.85 -0.80
N ILE A 197 -5.59 20.69 -0.74
CA ILE A 197 -6.61 20.37 0.27
C ILE A 197 -5.96 19.43 1.30
N ASP A 198 -5.55 19.97 2.45
CA ASP A 198 -5.06 19.15 3.57
C ASP A 198 -6.22 18.68 4.45
N MET A 199 -6.42 17.35 4.46
CA MET A 199 -7.46 16.70 5.22
C MET A 199 -7.16 16.56 6.73
N SER A 200 -6.02 17.06 7.21
CA SER A 200 -5.56 16.91 8.62
C SER A 200 -6.55 17.37 9.70
N LEU A 201 -7.48 18.29 9.37
CA LEU A 201 -8.52 18.77 10.29
C LEU A 201 -9.83 17.97 10.25
N MET A 202 -9.95 17.01 9.32
CA MET A 202 -10.99 15.98 9.27
C MET A 202 -10.42 14.65 9.80
N ASN A 203 -10.24 14.56 11.13
CA ASN A 203 -9.49 13.48 11.78
C ASN A 203 -10.26 12.73 12.89
N LYS A 204 -11.60 12.80 12.90
CA LYS A 204 -12.44 12.18 13.94
C LYS A 204 -12.91 10.76 13.60
N VAL A 205 -13.13 9.96 14.64
CA VAL A 205 -14.00 8.78 14.55
C VAL A 205 -15.46 9.23 14.60
N LYS A 206 -16.25 8.85 13.59
CA LYS A 206 -17.66 9.21 13.45
C LYS A 206 -18.61 8.18 14.08
N ALA A 207 -18.27 6.89 13.98
CA ALA A 207 -19.00 5.79 14.62
C ALA A 207 -18.11 4.57 14.80
N LEU A 208 -18.33 3.78 15.87
CA LEU A 208 -17.68 2.49 16.11
C LEU A 208 -18.76 1.43 16.36
N HIS A 209 -18.78 0.36 15.57
CA HIS A 209 -19.71 -0.76 15.70
C HIS A 209 -18.94 -2.00 16.20
N VAL A 210 -18.80 -2.13 17.52
CA VAL A 210 -17.97 -3.18 18.17
C VAL A 210 -18.47 -4.60 17.84
N GLU A 211 -19.78 -4.78 17.72
CA GLU A 211 -20.41 -6.08 17.40
C GLU A 211 -20.24 -6.45 15.92
N ASP A 212 -20.41 -5.48 15.02
CA ASP A 212 -20.19 -5.67 13.57
C ASP A 212 -18.69 -5.76 13.21
N MET A 213 -17.80 -5.26 14.07
CA MET A 213 -16.35 -5.07 13.82
C MET A 213 -16.10 -4.17 12.61
N ASP A 214 -16.68 -2.97 12.64
CA ASP A 214 -16.37 -1.87 11.73
C ASP A 214 -16.33 -0.51 12.44
N VAL A 215 -15.66 0.46 11.81
CA VAL A 215 -15.55 1.85 12.30
C VAL A 215 -15.65 2.81 11.13
N ILE A 216 -16.36 3.93 11.33
CA ILE A 216 -16.49 5.02 10.36
C ILE A 216 -15.61 6.17 10.84
N VAL A 217 -14.70 6.64 10.00
CA VAL A 217 -13.70 7.67 10.32
C VAL A 217 -13.61 8.74 9.24
N GLU A 218 -13.15 9.92 9.64
CA GLU A 218 -12.71 10.98 8.74
C GLU A 218 -11.28 10.67 8.20
N PRO A 219 -10.95 11.09 6.96
CA PRO A 219 -9.77 10.63 6.22
C PRO A 219 -8.41 11.09 6.77
N GLY A 220 -8.38 12.18 7.54
CA GLY A 220 -7.18 12.75 8.15
C GLY A 220 -6.74 12.07 9.44
N ILE A 221 -7.48 11.08 9.96
CA ILE A 221 -7.03 10.30 11.12
C ILE A 221 -5.82 9.45 10.71
N GLY A 222 -4.79 9.43 11.55
CA GLY A 222 -3.65 8.51 11.40
C GLY A 222 -4.02 7.09 11.83
N TRP A 223 -3.38 6.10 11.21
CA TRP A 223 -3.69 4.69 11.49
C TRP A 223 -3.25 4.27 12.91
N MET A 224 -2.25 4.94 13.48
CA MET A 224 -1.76 4.69 14.84
C MET A 224 -2.74 5.24 15.88
N GLU A 225 -3.17 6.49 15.74
CA GLU A 225 -4.18 7.12 16.62
C GLU A 225 -5.51 6.36 16.58
N LEU A 226 -5.89 5.83 15.41
CA LEU A 226 -7.04 4.94 15.29
C LEU A 226 -6.84 3.65 16.10
N ASN A 227 -5.67 3.02 16.02
CA ASN A 227 -5.40 1.79 16.78
C ASN A 227 -5.34 2.03 18.30
N GLU A 228 -4.79 3.15 18.75
CA GLU A 228 -4.85 3.59 20.17
C GLU A 228 -6.31 3.77 20.63
N TYR A 229 -7.18 4.34 19.79
CA TYR A 229 -8.61 4.48 20.09
C TYR A 229 -9.36 3.13 20.16
N LEU A 230 -8.94 2.14 19.36
CA LEU A 230 -9.61 0.84 19.26
C LEU A 230 -9.17 -0.18 20.32
N GLU A 231 -7.96 -0.04 20.87
CA GLU A 231 -7.36 -0.96 21.84
C GLU A 231 -8.29 -1.28 23.05
N PRO A 232 -8.97 -0.31 23.70
CA PRO A 232 -9.87 -0.58 24.83
C PRO A 232 -11.06 -1.49 24.49
N TYR A 233 -11.42 -1.60 23.20
CA TYR A 233 -12.52 -2.44 22.71
C TYR A 233 -12.05 -3.85 22.30
N GLY A 234 -10.76 -4.15 22.46
CA GLY A 234 -10.14 -5.40 22.02
C GLY A 234 -10.10 -5.54 20.49
N LEU A 235 -10.11 -4.42 19.76
CA LEU A 235 -10.14 -4.35 18.30
C LEU A 235 -8.91 -3.59 17.77
N PHE A 236 -8.56 -3.81 16.52
CA PHE A 236 -7.55 -3.03 15.79
C PHE A 236 -7.81 -3.04 14.28
N PHE A 237 -7.29 -2.05 13.58
CA PHE A 237 -7.16 -1.97 12.14
C PHE A 237 -5.78 -2.56 11.74
N PRO A 238 -5.73 -3.59 10.88
CA PRO A 238 -4.53 -4.42 10.73
C PRO A 238 -3.47 -3.89 9.76
N LEU A 239 -3.74 -2.87 8.94
CA LEU A 239 -2.72 -2.32 8.03
C LEU A 239 -1.75 -1.43 8.81
N ASP A 240 -0.44 -1.70 8.69
CA ASP A 240 0.61 -1.08 9.50
C ASP A 240 1.78 -0.52 8.68
N PRO A 241 1.54 0.45 7.78
CA PRO A 241 2.59 1.09 6.99
C PRO A 241 3.49 2.00 7.85
N GLY A 242 4.43 2.69 7.20
CA GLY A 242 5.29 3.69 7.85
C GLY A 242 4.52 4.69 8.73
N PRO A 243 5.11 5.13 9.86
CA PRO A 243 4.49 6.13 10.74
C PRO A 243 4.09 7.42 10.02
N GLY A 244 2.95 8.01 10.41
CA GLY A 244 2.45 9.28 9.87
C GLY A 244 1.45 9.16 8.71
N ALA A 245 1.20 7.96 8.18
CA ALA A 245 0.18 7.77 7.15
C ALA A 245 -1.26 7.97 7.70
N THR A 246 -2.08 8.72 6.98
CA THR A 246 -3.51 8.91 7.28
C THR A 246 -4.39 7.92 6.51
N ILE A 247 -5.54 7.55 7.07
CA ILE A 247 -6.46 6.56 6.48
C ILE A 247 -6.89 6.95 5.05
N GLY A 248 -7.16 8.22 4.80
CA GLY A 248 -7.48 8.73 3.46
C GLY A 248 -6.32 8.57 2.48
N GLY A 249 -5.09 8.82 2.92
CA GLY A 249 -3.87 8.58 2.12
C GLY A 249 -3.68 7.10 1.80
N MET A 250 -3.86 6.22 2.79
CA MET A 250 -3.79 4.76 2.61
C MET A 250 -4.81 4.25 1.58
N CYS A 251 -6.04 4.79 1.61
CA CYS A 251 -7.05 4.52 0.59
C CYS A 251 -6.65 5.08 -0.79
N ALA A 252 -6.11 6.30 -0.85
CA ALA A 252 -5.73 6.93 -2.10
C ALA A 252 -4.60 6.19 -2.83
N THR A 253 -3.58 5.68 -2.12
CA THR A 253 -2.42 5.00 -2.74
C THR A 253 -2.54 3.48 -2.80
N ARG A 254 -3.64 2.87 -2.29
CA ARG A 254 -3.76 1.41 -2.09
C ARG A 254 -2.60 0.84 -1.24
N CYS A 255 -2.33 1.51 -0.14
CA CYS A 255 -1.23 1.21 0.77
C CYS A 255 -1.36 -0.21 1.38
N SER A 256 -0.21 -0.89 1.54
CA SER A 256 -0.10 -2.22 2.15
C SER A 256 0.59 -2.11 3.53
N GLY A 257 1.31 -3.15 3.94
CA GLY A 257 2.13 -3.19 5.16
C GLY A 257 2.47 -4.63 5.54
N SER A 258 3.31 -4.80 6.56
CA SER A 258 3.84 -6.13 6.96
C SER A 258 2.77 -7.17 7.31
N LEU A 259 1.61 -6.72 7.80
CA LEU A 259 0.46 -7.57 8.13
C LEU A 259 -0.45 -7.90 6.91
N ALA A 260 -0.19 -7.37 5.72
CA ALA A 260 -1.00 -7.56 4.53
C ALA A 260 -1.04 -9.02 4.07
N VAL A 261 0.07 -9.77 4.19
CA VAL A 261 0.09 -11.22 3.95
C VAL A 261 -1.01 -11.96 4.73
N ARG A 262 -1.33 -11.52 5.96
CA ARG A 262 -2.35 -12.14 6.81
C ARG A 262 -3.77 -11.66 6.53
N TYR A 263 -3.94 -10.35 6.39
CA TYR A 263 -5.27 -9.72 6.41
C TYR A 263 -5.77 -9.25 5.04
N CYS A 264 -4.87 -9.11 4.07
CA CYS A 264 -5.21 -8.85 2.68
C CYS A 264 -5.14 -10.14 1.84
N LEU A 265 -3.99 -10.82 1.81
CA LEU A 265 -3.74 -11.94 0.89
C LEU A 265 -4.35 -13.28 1.37
N THR A 266 -4.07 -13.69 2.60
CA THR A 266 -4.49 -15.02 3.11
C THR A 266 -5.91 -15.05 3.70
N SER A 267 -6.82 -14.21 3.20
CA SER A 267 -8.24 -14.36 3.52
C SER A 267 -8.77 -15.68 2.95
N VAL A 268 -8.93 -16.70 3.81
CA VAL A 268 -9.51 -18.02 3.48
C VAL A 268 -11.04 -17.95 3.30
N SER A 269 -11.49 -16.90 2.63
CA SER A 269 -12.70 -16.90 1.81
C SER A 269 -12.27 -17.25 0.38
N GLN A 270 -12.79 -18.33 -0.18
CA GLN A 270 -12.51 -18.76 -1.57
C GLN A 270 -13.04 -17.81 -2.66
N ASP A 271 -13.51 -16.62 -2.28
CA ASP A 271 -13.88 -15.53 -3.16
C ASP A 271 -12.60 -14.77 -3.56
N LYS A 272 -12.32 -14.67 -4.86
CA LYS A 272 -11.05 -14.19 -5.47
C LYS A 272 -10.81 -12.67 -5.35
N GLU A 273 -10.99 -12.11 -4.15
CA GLU A 273 -11.06 -10.66 -3.90
C GLU A 273 -10.07 -10.16 -2.81
N ALA A 274 -9.04 -10.97 -2.55
CA ALA A 274 -8.11 -10.89 -1.43
C ALA A 274 -6.98 -9.85 -1.58
N THR A 275 -7.33 -8.55 -1.64
CA THR A 275 -6.33 -7.47 -1.50
C THR A 275 -6.88 -6.18 -0.87
N LEU A 276 -8.21 -6.01 -0.78
CA LEU A 276 -8.85 -4.76 -0.34
C LEU A 276 -9.84 -4.93 0.83
N LEU A 277 -9.85 -6.10 1.47
CA LEU A 277 -10.92 -6.55 2.36
C LEU A 277 -11.02 -5.85 3.72
N MET A 278 -10.27 -4.76 3.97
CA MET A 278 -10.40 -3.93 5.19
C MET A 278 -10.92 -2.50 4.93
N LEU A 279 -11.02 -2.08 3.66
CA LEU A 279 -11.52 -0.76 3.25
C LEU A 279 -12.88 -0.96 2.55
N ASP A 280 -13.97 -0.71 3.27
CA ASP A 280 -15.30 -1.26 2.92
C ASP A 280 -16.17 -0.25 2.14
N ILE A 281 -16.21 1.00 2.62
CA ILE A 281 -17.01 2.08 2.06
C ILE A 281 -16.21 3.37 2.10
N LEU A 282 -16.19 4.09 0.98
CA LEU A 282 -15.76 5.48 0.90
C LEU A 282 -16.95 6.40 0.65
N GLN A 283 -16.94 7.58 1.27
CA GLN A 283 -17.58 8.76 0.70
C GLN A 283 -16.48 9.63 0.08
N ALA A 284 -16.74 10.16 -1.11
CA ALA A 284 -15.79 11.01 -1.82
C ALA A 284 -16.50 12.11 -2.60
N VAL A 285 -15.84 13.26 -2.70
CA VAL A 285 -16.26 14.42 -3.50
C VAL A 285 -15.61 14.33 -4.88
N LEU A 286 -16.43 14.18 -5.92
CA LEU A 286 -15.98 14.16 -7.32
C LEU A 286 -15.64 15.59 -7.83
N ALA A 287 -15.07 15.73 -9.03
CA ALA A 287 -14.62 17.02 -9.56
C ALA A 287 -15.74 18.07 -9.76
N ASN A 288 -16.98 17.64 -9.96
CA ASN A 288 -18.15 18.52 -9.98
C ASN A 288 -18.68 18.90 -8.57
N GLY A 289 -18.03 18.38 -7.52
CA GLY A 289 -18.37 18.53 -6.12
C GLY A 289 -19.54 17.66 -5.64
N ASP A 290 -20.01 16.67 -6.40
CA ASP A 290 -20.99 15.71 -5.91
C ASP A 290 -20.37 14.76 -4.88
N VAL A 291 -21.09 14.51 -3.79
CA VAL A 291 -20.72 13.52 -2.76
C VAL A 291 -21.23 12.16 -3.20
N VAL A 292 -20.32 11.22 -3.44
CA VAL A 292 -20.62 9.85 -3.84
C VAL A 292 -20.28 8.88 -2.72
N LYS A 293 -21.30 8.16 -2.25
CA LYS A 293 -21.15 6.98 -1.40
C LYS A 293 -20.96 5.74 -2.28
N THR A 294 -19.85 5.05 -2.09
CA THR A 294 -19.40 3.96 -2.96
C THR A 294 -20.07 2.60 -2.71
N ALA A 295 -20.48 2.30 -1.47
CA ALA A 295 -21.03 1.01 -1.07
C ALA A 295 -21.99 1.08 0.14
N SER A 296 -22.64 -0.04 0.45
CA SER A 296 -23.45 -0.23 1.66
C SER A 296 -22.64 -0.93 2.78
N ARG A 297 -23.10 -0.89 4.04
CA ARG A 297 -22.45 -1.58 5.17
C ARG A 297 -22.68 -3.11 5.20
N ALA A 298 -23.34 -3.67 4.20
CA ALA A 298 -23.48 -5.12 4.09
C ALA A 298 -22.16 -5.78 3.70
N ARG A 299 -21.72 -6.79 4.45
CA ARG A 299 -20.45 -7.53 4.22
C ARG A 299 -20.28 -8.12 2.81
N LYS A 300 -21.38 -8.34 2.10
CA LYS A 300 -21.42 -8.76 0.69
C LYS A 300 -22.52 -7.98 -0.04
N SER A 301 -22.21 -7.52 -1.25
CA SER A 301 -23.15 -6.86 -2.16
C SER A 301 -22.79 -7.19 -3.60
N ALA A 302 -23.79 -7.34 -4.46
CA ALA A 302 -23.65 -7.41 -5.91
C ALA A 302 -24.46 -6.30 -6.62
N ALA A 303 -24.78 -5.22 -5.88
CA ALA A 303 -25.63 -4.14 -6.35
C ALA A 303 -24.82 -3.09 -7.13
N GLY A 304 -24.75 -3.26 -8.45
CA GLY A 304 -24.12 -2.31 -9.36
C GLY A 304 -22.60 -2.50 -9.52
N TYR A 305 -21.92 -1.44 -9.95
CA TYR A 305 -20.46 -1.43 -10.12
C TYR A 305 -19.76 -1.17 -8.78
N ASP A 306 -18.56 -1.75 -8.62
CA ASP A 306 -17.72 -1.55 -7.45
C ASP A 306 -16.98 -0.19 -7.54
N LEU A 307 -17.65 0.86 -7.05
CA LEU A 307 -17.06 2.20 -6.97
C LEU A 307 -15.98 2.31 -5.90
N THR A 308 -16.00 1.44 -4.86
CA THR A 308 -14.97 1.42 -3.81
C THR A 308 -13.61 1.08 -4.43
N ARG A 309 -13.55 0.02 -5.24
CA ARG A 309 -12.32 -0.39 -5.95
C ARG A 309 -11.87 0.58 -7.03
N LEU A 310 -12.78 1.36 -7.61
CA LEU A 310 -12.42 2.43 -8.54
C LEU A 310 -11.72 3.60 -7.83
N MET A 311 -12.17 3.95 -6.62
CA MET A 311 -11.61 5.06 -5.85
C MET A 311 -10.32 4.68 -5.09
N ILE A 312 -10.16 3.42 -4.66
CA ILE A 312 -8.94 2.98 -3.95
C ILE A 312 -7.77 2.74 -4.91
N GLY A 313 -6.66 3.44 -4.67
CA GLY A 313 -5.54 3.51 -5.62
C GLY A 313 -5.76 4.54 -6.73
N SER A 314 -6.75 5.45 -6.61
CA SER A 314 -6.95 6.55 -7.56
C SER A 314 -6.02 7.74 -7.34
N GLU A 315 -5.24 7.75 -6.27
CA GLU A 315 -4.24 8.78 -5.94
C GLU A 315 -4.79 10.22 -5.94
N GLY A 316 -6.08 10.37 -5.60
CA GLY A 316 -6.77 11.67 -5.62
C GLY A 316 -7.11 12.19 -7.03
N THR A 317 -6.85 11.40 -8.09
CA THR A 317 -7.15 11.79 -9.48
C THR A 317 -8.63 11.68 -9.85
N LEU A 318 -9.44 10.93 -9.08
CA LEU A 318 -10.87 10.77 -9.34
C LEU A 318 -11.77 11.52 -8.34
N GLY A 319 -11.21 12.06 -7.25
CA GLY A 319 -11.95 12.80 -6.24
C GLY A 319 -11.21 12.89 -4.89
N VAL A 320 -11.80 13.61 -3.95
CA VAL A 320 -11.30 13.76 -2.56
C VAL A 320 -12.09 12.84 -1.64
N ILE A 321 -11.43 11.90 -0.96
CA ILE A 321 -12.08 11.02 0.02
C ILE A 321 -12.42 11.82 1.28
N THR A 322 -13.66 11.73 1.78
CA THR A 322 -14.21 12.54 2.90
C THR A 322 -14.70 11.71 4.09
N GLU A 323 -14.97 10.42 3.90
CA GLU A 323 -15.27 9.46 4.96
C GLU A 323 -14.83 8.05 4.55
N VAL A 324 -14.34 7.26 5.51
CA VAL A 324 -13.94 5.86 5.31
C VAL A 324 -14.60 4.96 6.35
N THR A 325 -15.25 3.89 5.89
CA THR A 325 -15.67 2.76 6.74
C THR A 325 -14.62 1.65 6.64
N LEU A 326 -13.99 1.34 7.76
CA LEU A 326 -12.94 0.35 7.90
C LEU A 326 -13.47 -0.91 8.59
N ARG A 327 -13.01 -2.09 8.15
CA ARG A 327 -13.24 -3.34 8.88
C ARG A 327 -12.14 -3.53 9.93
N LEU A 328 -12.54 -4.07 11.08
CA LEU A 328 -11.67 -4.28 12.23
C LEU A 328 -11.43 -5.76 12.50
N GLN A 329 -10.33 -6.04 13.16
CA GLN A 329 -9.92 -7.37 13.62
C GLN A 329 -9.85 -7.40 15.13
N LYS A 330 -10.00 -8.58 15.74
CA LYS A 330 -9.82 -8.75 17.20
C LYS A 330 -8.33 -8.75 17.54
N LEU A 331 -7.95 -8.00 18.58
CA LEU A 331 -6.58 -8.00 19.07
C LEU A 331 -6.13 -9.44 19.41
N PRO A 332 -4.96 -9.86 18.92
CA PRO A 332 -4.49 -11.23 19.08
C PRO A 332 -4.10 -11.52 20.52
N LYS A 333 -4.55 -12.66 21.06
CA LYS A 333 -4.22 -13.08 22.43
C LYS A 333 -2.79 -13.61 22.57
N TYR A 334 -2.21 -14.10 21.48
CA TYR A 334 -0.90 -14.72 21.47
C TYR A 334 -0.24 -14.55 20.11
N SER A 335 1.07 -14.27 20.13
CA SER A 335 1.92 -14.29 18.95
C SER A 335 3.33 -14.75 19.31
N VAL A 336 4.00 -15.38 18.34
CA VAL A 336 5.42 -15.73 18.40
C VAL A 336 6.12 -14.97 17.27
N VAL A 337 7.24 -14.32 17.58
CA VAL A 337 8.12 -13.71 16.57
C VAL A 337 9.37 -14.58 16.46
N ALA A 338 9.79 -14.91 15.24
CA ALA A 338 11.02 -15.65 14.98
C ALA A 338 11.96 -14.87 14.05
N MET A 339 13.26 -15.13 14.15
CA MET A 339 14.31 -14.57 13.32
C MET A 339 15.35 -15.67 13.04
N CYS A 340 15.83 -15.75 11.81
CA CYS A 340 16.93 -16.64 11.42
C CYS A 340 17.80 -16.02 10.32
N ASN A 341 19.05 -16.47 10.25
CA ASN A 341 20.07 -15.97 9.34
C ASN A 341 20.32 -16.97 8.20
N PHE A 342 20.85 -16.49 7.07
CA PHE A 342 21.11 -17.31 5.88
C PHE A 342 22.47 -16.99 5.25
N PRO A 343 23.13 -17.97 4.58
CA PRO A 343 24.37 -17.72 3.84
C PRO A 343 24.19 -16.83 2.62
N SER A 344 23.01 -16.85 2.00
CA SER A 344 22.66 -15.98 0.88
C SER A 344 21.23 -15.46 0.96
N ILE A 345 20.97 -14.35 0.27
CA ILE A 345 19.64 -13.77 0.14
C ILE A 345 18.66 -14.69 -0.61
N LYS A 346 19.20 -15.60 -1.44
CA LYS A 346 18.42 -16.61 -2.15
C LYS A 346 17.87 -17.66 -1.18
N ASP A 347 18.69 -18.19 -0.27
CA ASP A 347 18.27 -19.19 0.71
C ASP A 347 17.11 -18.64 1.57
N ALA A 348 17.22 -17.38 2.00
CA ALA A 348 16.15 -16.69 2.73
C ALA A 348 14.85 -16.57 1.92
N ALA A 349 14.94 -16.20 0.64
CA ALA A 349 13.78 -16.12 -0.24
C ALA A 349 13.18 -17.51 -0.57
N ASP A 350 14.01 -18.54 -0.74
CA ASP A 350 13.56 -19.92 -0.94
C ASP A 350 12.77 -20.43 0.27
N VAL A 351 13.20 -20.12 1.50
CA VAL A 351 12.44 -20.43 2.73
C VAL A 351 11.11 -19.69 2.78
N ALA A 352 11.06 -18.43 2.38
CA ALA A 352 9.82 -17.67 2.33
C ALA A 352 8.80 -18.34 1.37
N ILE A 353 9.26 -18.70 0.17
CA ILE A 353 8.47 -19.44 -0.82
C ILE A 353 8.00 -20.80 -0.24
N ALA A 354 8.91 -21.59 0.32
CA ALA A 354 8.60 -22.91 0.88
C ALA A 354 7.61 -22.84 2.06
N THR A 355 7.71 -21.80 2.89
CA THR A 355 6.78 -21.54 4.01
C THR A 355 5.36 -21.30 3.51
N MET A 356 5.19 -20.43 2.51
CA MET A 356 3.87 -20.14 1.92
C MET A 356 3.31 -21.34 1.16
N LEU A 357 4.14 -22.06 0.39
CA LEU A 357 3.73 -23.27 -0.34
C LEU A 357 3.34 -24.43 0.60
N SER A 358 3.83 -24.43 1.84
CA SER A 358 3.41 -25.38 2.89
C SER A 358 2.01 -25.08 3.45
N GLY A 359 1.35 -24.00 3.01
CA GLY A 359 0.02 -23.59 3.49
C GLY A 359 0.03 -22.91 4.87
N ILE A 360 1.21 -22.56 5.38
CA ILE A 360 1.39 -21.91 6.68
C ILE A 360 0.90 -20.46 6.59
N GLN A 361 -0.11 -20.11 7.38
CA GLN A 361 -0.60 -18.73 7.43
C GLN A 361 0.27 -17.87 8.35
N VAL A 362 1.38 -17.37 7.82
CA VAL A 362 2.21 -16.34 8.46
C VAL A 362 1.39 -15.08 8.76
N SER A 363 1.80 -14.33 9.77
CA SER A 363 1.23 -13.01 10.11
C SER A 363 2.03 -11.87 9.51
N ARG A 364 3.36 -11.99 9.57
CA ARG A 364 4.36 -11.18 8.88
C ARG A 364 5.46 -12.12 8.39
N MET A 365 6.10 -11.79 7.27
CA MET A 365 7.31 -12.50 6.83
C MET A 365 8.22 -11.51 6.09
N GLU A 366 9.27 -11.06 6.77
CA GLU A 366 10.07 -9.90 6.41
C GLU A 366 11.53 -10.31 6.18
N LEU A 367 12.03 -10.09 4.96
CA LEU A 367 13.42 -10.34 4.59
C LEU A 367 14.22 -9.04 4.65
N LEU A 368 15.44 -9.10 5.17
CA LEU A 368 16.40 -8.01 5.22
C LEU A 368 17.76 -8.54 4.73
N ASP A 369 18.50 -7.77 3.92
CA ASP A 369 19.88 -8.14 3.55
C ASP A 369 20.93 -7.75 4.61
N GLU A 370 22.16 -8.22 4.42
CA GLU A 370 23.26 -7.93 5.33
C GLU A 370 23.59 -6.43 5.42
N VAL A 371 23.36 -5.66 4.36
CA VAL A 371 23.57 -4.20 4.35
C VAL A 371 22.50 -3.50 5.18
N GLN A 372 21.25 -3.96 5.12
CA GLN A 372 20.16 -3.48 5.96
C GLN A 372 20.39 -3.83 7.44
N ILE A 373 20.90 -5.04 7.75
CA ILE A 373 21.26 -5.43 9.12
C ILE A 373 22.45 -4.59 9.64
N ARG A 374 23.46 -4.29 8.80
CA ARG A 374 24.53 -3.33 9.12
C ARG A 374 23.97 -1.94 9.44
N ALA A 375 23.04 -1.44 8.63
CA ALA A 375 22.39 -0.15 8.85
C ALA A 375 21.68 -0.11 10.22
N ILE A 376 20.92 -1.17 10.54
CA ILE A 376 20.25 -1.39 11.83
C ILE A 376 21.25 -1.41 13.00
N ASN A 377 22.35 -2.16 12.87
CA ASN A 377 23.40 -2.25 13.90
C ASN A 377 23.98 -0.88 14.24
N ASN A 378 24.32 -0.10 13.20
CA ASN A 378 24.84 1.25 13.32
C ASN A 378 23.83 2.23 13.96
N ALA A 379 22.57 2.21 13.53
CA ALA A 379 21.54 3.13 14.02
C ALA A 379 21.13 2.85 15.48
N ASN A 380 21.01 1.56 15.84
CA ASN A 380 20.42 1.13 17.12
C ASN A 380 21.43 0.59 18.14
N GLY A 381 22.73 0.68 17.86
CA GLY A 381 23.79 0.17 18.74
C GLY A 381 23.70 -1.34 18.97
N LYS A 382 23.33 -2.09 17.93
CA LYS A 382 23.17 -3.56 17.97
C LYS A 382 24.37 -4.26 17.35
N ASN A 383 24.55 -5.52 17.72
CA ASN A 383 25.59 -6.43 17.20
C ASN A 383 24.92 -7.70 16.64
N LEU A 384 23.91 -7.54 15.78
CA LEU A 384 23.32 -8.66 15.04
C LEU A 384 24.32 -9.17 13.98
N PRO A 385 24.33 -10.46 13.63
CA PRO A 385 25.13 -10.97 12.52
C PRO A 385 24.76 -10.25 11.21
N GLU A 386 25.75 -9.66 10.53
CA GLU A 386 25.55 -9.04 9.21
C GLU A 386 25.42 -10.11 8.13
N ALA A 387 24.25 -10.73 8.07
CA ALA A 387 23.87 -11.75 7.10
C ALA A 387 22.41 -11.54 6.67
N PRO A 388 22.01 -12.01 5.47
CA PRO A 388 20.61 -12.08 5.07
C PRO A 388 19.75 -12.72 6.17
N THR A 389 18.71 -12.01 6.58
CA THR A 389 17.85 -12.35 7.71
C THR A 389 16.40 -12.49 7.25
N LEU A 390 15.71 -13.50 7.76
CA LEU A 390 14.25 -13.61 7.63
C LEU A 390 13.61 -13.53 9.02
N MET A 391 12.57 -12.69 9.14
CA MET A 391 11.77 -12.54 10.34
C MET A 391 10.34 -13.00 10.09
N PHE A 392 9.74 -13.68 11.06
CA PHE A 392 8.36 -14.18 11.00
C PHE A 392 7.55 -13.69 12.20
N GLU A 393 6.24 -13.55 12.03
CA GLU A 393 5.30 -13.58 13.16
C GLU A 393 4.18 -14.58 12.90
N PHE A 394 3.77 -15.31 13.96
CA PHE A 394 2.64 -16.24 13.95
C PHE A 394 1.62 -15.84 15.01
N ILE A 395 0.49 -15.28 14.58
CA ILE A 395 -0.65 -14.90 15.42
C ILE A 395 -1.67 -16.05 15.49
N GLY A 396 -2.17 -16.36 16.68
CA GLY A 396 -3.23 -17.34 16.86
C GLY A 396 -3.47 -17.76 18.31
N THR A 397 -3.69 -19.04 18.51
CA THR A 397 -3.63 -19.67 19.85
C THR A 397 -2.19 -20.06 20.17
N GLU A 398 -1.89 -20.28 21.45
CA GLU A 398 -0.57 -20.74 21.91
C GLU A 398 -0.10 -22.02 21.17
N ALA A 399 -0.99 -23.00 21.06
CA ALA A 399 -0.73 -24.24 20.34
C ALA A 399 -0.45 -24.00 18.85
N TYR A 400 -1.30 -23.21 18.17
CA TYR A 400 -1.14 -22.91 16.74
C TYR A 400 0.19 -22.19 16.46
N SER A 401 0.48 -21.08 17.17
CA SER A 401 1.69 -20.29 16.91
C SER A 401 2.96 -21.08 17.16
N ARG A 402 3.00 -21.95 18.19
CA ARG A 402 4.14 -22.84 18.44
C ARG A 402 4.29 -23.93 17.38
N GLU A 403 3.19 -24.57 16.96
CA GLU A 403 3.19 -25.57 15.89
C GLU A 403 3.73 -24.98 14.58
N GLN A 404 3.22 -23.82 14.15
CA GLN A 404 3.71 -23.16 12.94
C GLN A 404 5.18 -22.76 13.06
N THR A 405 5.61 -22.27 14.23
CA THR A 405 7.03 -21.95 14.49
C THR A 405 7.93 -23.19 14.35
N GLN A 406 7.51 -24.36 14.84
CA GLN A 406 8.26 -25.62 14.70
C GLN A 406 8.34 -26.11 13.26
N ILE A 407 7.24 -25.99 12.49
CA ILE A 407 7.23 -26.36 11.08
C ILE A 407 8.17 -25.44 10.28
N VAL A 408 8.11 -24.11 10.51
CA VAL A 408 9.02 -23.17 9.84
C VAL A 408 10.47 -23.37 10.28
N GLN A 409 10.75 -23.63 11.55
CA GLN A 409 12.10 -23.98 12.01
C GLN A 409 12.67 -25.20 11.26
N LYS A 410 11.83 -26.20 10.96
CA LYS A 410 12.22 -27.34 10.13
C LYS A 410 12.52 -26.91 8.69
N ILE A 411 11.64 -26.14 8.05
CA ILE A 411 11.86 -25.62 6.67
C ILE A 411 13.17 -24.83 6.58
N VAL A 412 13.44 -23.96 7.57
CA VAL A 412 14.70 -23.19 7.69
C VAL A 412 15.92 -24.12 7.74
N SER A 413 15.86 -25.19 8.54
CA SER A 413 16.96 -26.18 8.64
C SER A 413 17.19 -26.99 7.37
N GLU A 414 16.17 -27.13 6.51
CA GLU A 414 16.26 -27.81 5.20
C GLU A 414 16.86 -26.89 4.11
N HIS A 415 16.98 -25.58 4.36
CA HIS A 415 17.42 -24.55 3.42
C HIS A 415 18.58 -23.69 3.98
N ASN A 416 19.58 -24.34 4.58
CA ASN A 416 20.83 -23.72 5.05
C ASN A 416 20.72 -22.62 6.13
N GLY A 417 19.54 -22.40 6.73
CA GLY A 417 19.34 -21.34 7.71
C GLY A 417 19.97 -21.65 9.08
N SER A 418 20.51 -20.62 9.73
CA SER A 418 21.14 -20.68 11.06
C SER A 418 20.44 -19.78 12.08
N ASP A 419 20.84 -19.92 13.35
CA ASP A 419 20.51 -19.00 14.44
C ASP A 419 19.01 -18.72 14.61
N PHE A 420 18.18 -19.75 14.45
CA PHE A 420 16.73 -19.63 14.61
C PHE A 420 16.38 -19.31 16.07
N VAL A 421 16.11 -18.03 16.33
CA VAL A 421 15.68 -17.49 17.63
C VAL A 421 14.20 -17.14 17.55
N PHE A 422 13.44 -17.46 18.59
CA PHE A 422 12.05 -17.02 18.71
C PHE A 422 11.77 -16.38 20.07
N ALA A 423 10.81 -15.45 20.08
CA ALA A 423 10.37 -14.71 21.24
C ALA A 423 8.85 -14.84 21.40
N GLU A 424 8.41 -15.26 22.58
CA GLU A 424 7.00 -15.26 23.00
C GLU A 424 6.69 -14.05 23.91
N ASP A 425 7.71 -13.58 24.64
CA ASP A 425 7.70 -12.46 25.57
C ASP A 425 7.38 -11.11 24.87
N PRO A 426 6.45 -10.28 25.41
CA PRO A 426 6.01 -9.05 24.73
C PRO A 426 7.14 -8.04 24.48
N GLU A 427 8.01 -7.82 25.46
CA GLU A 427 9.14 -6.90 25.40
C GLU A 427 10.17 -7.36 24.36
N ALA A 428 10.55 -8.64 24.37
CA ALA A 428 11.45 -9.21 23.38
C ALA A 428 10.88 -9.13 21.95
N LYS A 429 9.58 -9.45 21.76
CA LYS A 429 8.90 -9.30 20.46
C LYS A 429 8.86 -7.85 19.98
N LYS A 430 8.61 -6.90 20.90
CA LYS A 430 8.59 -5.47 20.58
C LYS A 430 9.96 -4.98 20.11
N GLU A 431 11.04 -5.44 20.74
CA GLU A 431 12.41 -5.07 20.35
C GLU A 431 12.81 -5.66 18.98
N LEU A 432 12.43 -6.91 18.70
CA LEU A 432 12.62 -7.50 17.37
C LEU A 432 11.85 -6.70 16.30
N TRP A 433 10.56 -6.40 16.51
CA TRP A 433 9.78 -5.66 15.51
C TRP A 433 10.19 -4.19 15.36
N LYS A 434 10.68 -3.55 16.43
CA LYS A 434 11.21 -2.19 16.38
C LYS A 434 12.31 -2.06 15.32
N ILE A 435 13.24 -3.03 15.30
CA ILE A 435 14.36 -3.08 14.36
C ILE A 435 13.89 -3.05 12.89
N ARG A 436 12.89 -3.85 12.51
CA ARG A 436 12.32 -3.85 11.15
C ARG A 436 11.51 -2.59 10.83
N LYS A 437 10.83 -1.99 11.82
CA LYS A 437 10.08 -0.73 11.65
C LYS A 437 10.98 0.49 11.47
N GLU A 438 12.17 0.47 12.04
CA GLU A 438 13.17 1.55 11.93
C GLU A 438 14.11 1.38 10.72
N ALA A 439 13.98 0.30 9.94
CA ALA A 439 14.91 -0.07 8.86
C ALA A 439 15.18 1.06 7.84
N LEU A 440 14.14 1.78 7.39
CA LEU A 440 14.31 2.93 6.47
C LEU A 440 15.12 4.07 7.11
N TRP A 441 14.86 4.39 8.37
CA TRP A 441 15.60 5.43 9.10
C TRP A 441 17.06 5.01 9.37
N ALA A 442 17.29 3.71 9.56
CA ALA A 442 18.62 3.14 9.69
C ALA A 442 19.48 3.34 8.43
N CYS A 443 18.88 3.30 7.23
CA CYS A 443 19.57 3.59 5.97
C CYS A 443 20.11 5.03 5.93
N PHE A 444 19.31 6.02 6.34
CA PHE A 444 19.76 7.41 6.44
C PHE A 444 20.82 7.64 7.52
N ALA A 445 20.83 6.82 8.58
CA ALA A 445 21.87 6.84 9.61
C ALA A 445 23.20 6.21 9.14
N LEU A 446 23.17 5.28 8.16
CA LEU A 446 24.35 4.62 7.60
C LEU A 446 25.22 5.58 6.76
N VAL A 447 24.60 6.46 5.97
CA VAL A 447 25.28 7.54 5.22
C VAL A 447 24.58 8.88 5.39
N PRO A 448 24.92 9.66 6.43
CA PRO A 448 24.31 10.96 6.70
C PRO A 448 24.46 11.95 5.54
N ASN A 449 23.42 12.75 5.32
CA ASN A 449 23.28 13.76 4.25
C ASN A 449 23.07 13.21 2.82
N PHE A 450 22.89 11.90 2.64
CA PHE A 450 22.52 11.31 1.35
C PHE A 450 21.01 11.37 1.13
N GLU A 451 20.57 11.48 -0.12
CA GLU A 451 19.19 11.21 -0.54
C GLU A 451 18.99 9.71 -0.78
N ALA A 452 17.73 9.27 -0.75
CA ALA A 452 17.35 7.89 -1.01
C ALA A 452 16.39 7.80 -2.20
N MET A 453 16.73 6.97 -3.19
CA MET A 453 15.75 6.43 -4.13
C MET A 453 15.16 5.17 -3.51
N ILE A 454 14.02 5.35 -2.84
CA ILE A 454 13.20 4.26 -2.30
C ILE A 454 12.30 3.79 -3.45
N THR A 455 12.28 2.49 -3.73
CA THR A 455 11.45 1.92 -4.79
C THR A 455 11.06 0.47 -4.46
N ASP A 456 9.87 0.08 -4.89
CA ASP A 456 9.27 -1.24 -4.70
C ASP A 456 8.89 -1.90 -6.04
N VAL A 457 8.84 -3.22 -6.05
CA VAL A 457 8.22 -4.05 -7.10
C VAL A 457 7.52 -5.23 -6.42
N CYS A 458 6.60 -5.88 -7.12
CA CYS A 458 6.05 -7.15 -6.67
C CYS A 458 6.02 -8.14 -7.84
N VAL A 459 6.26 -9.42 -7.55
CA VAL A 459 6.24 -10.53 -8.52
C VAL A 459 5.42 -11.70 -7.98
N PRO A 460 4.89 -12.59 -8.84
CA PRO A 460 4.40 -13.88 -8.41
C PRO A 460 5.46 -14.58 -7.53
N LEU A 461 5.03 -15.15 -6.41
CA LEU A 461 5.94 -15.64 -5.36
C LEU A 461 7.00 -16.64 -5.88
N SER A 462 6.69 -17.40 -6.94
CA SER A 462 7.64 -18.29 -7.63
C SER A 462 8.88 -17.60 -8.21
N HIS A 463 8.81 -16.30 -8.51
CA HIS A 463 9.92 -15.51 -9.04
C HIS A 463 10.65 -14.67 -7.99
N LEU A 464 10.18 -14.63 -6.74
CA LEU A 464 10.74 -13.77 -5.69
C LEU A 464 12.24 -14.01 -5.46
N ALA A 465 12.65 -15.27 -5.32
CA ALA A 465 14.05 -15.62 -5.09
C ALA A 465 14.95 -15.30 -6.29
N GLU A 466 14.45 -15.45 -7.52
CA GLU A 466 15.19 -15.12 -8.74
C GLU A 466 15.36 -13.59 -8.89
N LEU A 467 14.28 -12.83 -8.70
CA LEU A 467 14.29 -11.37 -8.74
C LEU A 467 15.25 -10.81 -7.70
N ILE A 468 15.08 -11.15 -6.42
CA ILE A 468 15.91 -10.61 -5.33
C ILE A 468 17.39 -10.96 -5.56
N SER A 469 17.72 -12.22 -5.83
CA SER A 469 19.13 -12.64 -5.99
C SER A 469 19.84 -11.92 -7.12
N SER A 470 19.14 -11.77 -8.25
CA SER A 470 19.72 -11.21 -9.46
C SER A 470 19.64 -9.68 -9.53
N SER A 471 18.73 -9.04 -8.78
CA SER A 471 18.81 -7.62 -8.46
C SER A 471 19.94 -7.33 -7.48
N LYS A 472 20.13 -8.16 -6.44
CA LYS A 472 21.23 -7.99 -5.46
C LYS A 472 22.61 -8.03 -6.12
N GLN A 473 22.81 -8.90 -7.11
CA GLN A 473 24.04 -8.92 -7.94
C GLN A 473 24.32 -7.57 -8.63
N GLU A 474 23.31 -6.90 -9.18
CA GLU A 474 23.45 -5.58 -9.83
C GLU A 474 23.65 -4.45 -8.81
N LEU A 475 22.99 -4.53 -7.64
CA LEU A 475 23.16 -3.58 -6.54
C LEU A 475 24.59 -3.66 -5.97
N ASP A 476 25.12 -4.87 -5.75
CA ASP A 476 26.47 -5.12 -5.22
C ASP A 476 27.58 -4.79 -6.22
N ALA A 477 27.29 -4.86 -7.53
CA ALA A 477 28.19 -4.40 -8.57
C ALA A 477 28.24 -2.86 -8.69
N SER A 478 27.29 -2.15 -8.07
CA SER A 478 27.24 -0.69 -8.08
C SER A 478 28.17 -0.06 -7.04
N SER A 479 28.48 1.22 -7.23
CA SER A 479 29.25 2.03 -6.27
C SER A 479 28.38 2.68 -5.17
N LEU A 480 27.06 2.49 -5.23
CA LEU A 480 26.09 3.08 -4.31
C LEU A 480 25.80 2.14 -3.13
N VAL A 481 25.50 2.72 -1.97
CA VAL A 481 25.03 1.94 -0.83
C VAL A 481 23.56 1.60 -1.07
N CYS A 482 23.29 0.33 -1.32
CA CYS A 482 21.94 -0.19 -1.55
C CYS A 482 21.56 -1.12 -0.39
N THR A 483 20.32 -1.05 0.08
CA THR A 483 19.76 -2.03 1.02
C THR A 483 18.53 -2.71 0.44
N VAL A 484 18.32 -3.97 0.81
CA VAL A 484 17.15 -4.77 0.44
C VAL A 484 16.27 -5.02 1.66
N ILE A 485 14.97 -4.79 1.46
CA ILE A 485 13.90 -5.22 2.37
C ILE A 485 12.83 -5.89 1.50
N ALA A 486 12.21 -6.98 1.95
CA ALA A 486 11.05 -7.53 1.26
C ALA A 486 9.94 -7.96 2.23
N HIS A 487 8.70 -7.63 1.89
CA HIS A 487 7.52 -8.32 2.37
C HIS A 487 7.45 -9.66 1.60
N ALA A 488 8.20 -10.64 2.12
CA ALA A 488 8.53 -11.87 1.42
C ALA A 488 7.34 -12.86 1.34
N GLY A 489 6.27 -12.61 2.10
CA GLY A 489 5.03 -13.39 2.02
C GLY A 489 4.13 -13.03 0.83
N ASP A 490 4.25 -11.80 0.33
CA ASP A 490 3.48 -11.23 -0.76
C ASP A 490 4.19 -11.36 -2.11
N GLY A 491 5.52 -11.47 -2.08
CA GLY A 491 6.38 -11.29 -3.25
C GLY A 491 6.81 -9.83 -3.48
N ASN A 492 6.60 -8.93 -2.51
CA ASN A 492 6.88 -7.51 -2.63
C ASN A 492 8.30 -7.17 -2.12
N PHE A 493 9.13 -6.67 -3.03
CA PHE A 493 10.56 -6.43 -2.86
C PHE A 493 10.85 -4.92 -2.98
N HIS A 494 11.59 -4.39 -2.00
CA HIS A 494 11.94 -2.98 -1.89
C HIS A 494 13.47 -2.83 -1.92
N THR A 495 13.92 -1.74 -2.52
CA THR A 495 15.30 -1.29 -2.43
C THR A 495 15.36 0.16 -1.95
N VAL A 496 16.36 0.46 -1.12
CA VAL A 496 16.71 1.84 -0.75
C VAL A 496 18.11 2.10 -1.30
N ILE A 497 18.18 2.90 -2.37
CA ILE A 497 19.43 3.21 -3.07
C ILE A 497 19.88 4.60 -2.62
N LEU A 498 21.01 4.68 -1.90
CA LEU A 498 21.49 5.91 -1.27
C LEU A 498 22.52 6.61 -2.17
N PHE A 499 22.32 7.91 -2.42
CA PHE A 499 23.19 8.72 -3.27
C PHE A 499 23.42 10.14 -2.72
N ASP A 500 24.57 10.72 -3.03
CA ASP A 500 24.85 12.13 -2.74
C ASP A 500 24.06 13.02 -3.70
N PRO A 501 23.14 13.88 -3.22
CA PRO A 501 22.27 14.69 -4.08
C PRO A 501 23.04 15.71 -4.94
N ASN A 502 24.30 16.00 -4.59
CA ASN A 502 25.18 16.91 -5.33
C ASN A 502 25.95 16.19 -6.46
N LYS A 503 25.84 14.86 -6.57
CA LYS A 503 26.54 14.03 -7.56
C LYS A 503 25.56 13.42 -8.57
N GLU A 504 25.37 14.14 -9.67
CA GLU A 504 24.48 13.74 -10.77
C GLU A 504 24.74 12.31 -11.29
N GLU A 505 26.00 11.86 -11.37
CA GLU A 505 26.32 10.49 -11.79
C GLU A 505 25.83 9.41 -10.80
N GLN A 506 25.77 9.72 -9.50
CA GLN A 506 25.17 8.80 -8.51
C GLN A 506 23.65 8.76 -8.63
N ARG A 507 23.00 9.91 -8.87
CA ARG A 507 21.55 9.98 -9.14
C ARG A 507 21.18 9.16 -10.38
N LYS A 508 21.93 9.29 -11.49
CA LYS A 508 21.74 8.48 -12.71
C LYS A 508 21.92 6.98 -12.48
N GLU A 509 22.90 6.59 -11.68
CA GLU A 509 23.13 5.16 -11.37
C GLU A 509 21.99 4.59 -10.51
N ALA A 510 21.48 5.36 -9.53
CA ALA A 510 20.29 4.98 -8.78
C ALA A 510 19.06 4.83 -9.70
N GLU A 511 18.88 5.75 -10.66
CA GLU A 511 17.84 5.65 -11.69
C GLU A 511 18.03 4.41 -12.58
N ARG A 512 19.25 4.06 -12.99
CA ARG A 512 19.55 2.85 -13.77
C ARG A 512 19.15 1.59 -13.01
N LEU A 513 19.52 1.49 -11.74
CA LEU A 513 19.21 0.34 -10.88
C LEU A 513 17.70 0.18 -10.67
N ASN A 514 16.99 1.27 -10.36
CA ASN A 514 15.53 1.28 -10.25
C ASN A 514 14.86 0.86 -11.58
N HIS A 515 15.30 1.42 -12.72
CA HIS A 515 14.82 1.02 -14.03
C HIS A 515 15.05 -0.47 -14.32
N LEU A 516 16.24 -0.99 -14.01
CA LEU A 516 16.56 -2.42 -14.17
C LEU A 516 15.66 -3.30 -13.33
N MET A 517 15.49 -2.98 -12.04
CA MET A 517 14.63 -3.73 -11.12
C MET A 517 13.17 -3.78 -11.60
N VAL A 518 12.61 -2.64 -12.00
CA VAL A 518 11.23 -2.56 -12.52
C VAL A 518 11.07 -3.37 -13.81
N TYR A 519 11.94 -3.19 -14.80
CA TYR A 519 11.83 -3.97 -16.04
C TYR A 519 12.00 -5.48 -15.82
N LYS A 520 12.80 -5.89 -14.83
CA LYS A 520 12.96 -7.29 -14.45
C LYS A 520 11.70 -7.86 -13.82
N ALA A 521 11.10 -7.17 -12.85
CA ALA A 521 9.82 -7.58 -12.27
C ALA A 521 8.72 -7.70 -13.34
N LEU A 522 8.60 -6.72 -14.25
CA LEU A 522 7.66 -6.76 -15.37
C LEU A 522 7.93 -7.90 -16.37
N SER A 523 9.18 -8.36 -16.50
CA SER A 523 9.51 -9.54 -17.31
C SER A 523 9.15 -10.87 -16.65
N MET A 524 8.88 -10.86 -15.34
CA MET A 524 8.52 -12.00 -14.49
C MET A 524 7.03 -11.97 -14.10
N GLU A 525 6.17 -11.39 -14.95
CA GLU A 525 4.72 -11.21 -14.72
C GLU A 525 4.38 -10.40 -13.45
N GLY A 526 5.33 -9.61 -12.95
CA GLY A 526 5.15 -8.70 -11.82
C GLY A 526 4.63 -7.31 -12.19
N THR A 527 4.70 -6.40 -11.22
CA THR A 527 4.27 -5.01 -11.29
C THR A 527 5.40 -4.04 -10.91
N CYS A 528 5.35 -2.83 -11.47
CA CYS A 528 6.29 -1.74 -11.17
C CYS A 528 6.16 -1.14 -9.77
N THR A 529 5.10 -1.43 -9.03
CA THR A 529 4.90 -1.04 -7.61
C THR A 529 4.03 -2.07 -6.90
N GLY A 530 4.43 -2.49 -5.71
CA GLY A 530 3.64 -3.37 -4.84
C GLY A 530 2.68 -2.60 -3.93
N GLU A 531 3.13 -1.47 -3.36
CA GLU A 531 2.37 -0.74 -2.33
C GLU A 531 2.56 0.80 -2.32
N HIS A 532 3.62 1.33 -2.94
CA HIS A 532 3.90 2.77 -2.86
C HIS A 532 2.98 3.63 -3.74
N GLY A 533 2.37 3.03 -4.77
CA GLY A 533 1.60 3.73 -5.79
C GLY A 533 2.45 4.16 -6.99
N VAL A 534 1.84 4.85 -7.94
CA VAL A 534 2.47 5.27 -9.20
C VAL A 534 2.95 6.71 -9.13
N GLY A 535 2.12 7.59 -8.55
CA GLY A 535 2.34 9.02 -8.43
C GLY A 535 2.72 9.65 -9.76
N THR A 536 3.86 10.35 -9.73
CA THR A 536 4.56 10.89 -10.89
C THR A 536 5.73 10.00 -11.33
N GLY A 537 6.36 9.30 -10.39
CA GLY A 537 7.63 8.60 -10.60
C GLY A 537 7.53 7.36 -11.50
N LYS A 538 6.44 6.59 -11.37
CA LYS A 538 6.31 5.28 -12.02
C LYS A 538 5.37 5.25 -13.22
N MET A 539 4.73 6.38 -13.56
CA MET A 539 3.86 6.51 -14.74
C MET A 539 4.53 6.00 -16.04
N LYS A 540 5.85 6.23 -16.16
CA LYS A 540 6.69 5.78 -17.28
C LYS A 540 6.73 4.26 -17.51
N TYR A 541 6.31 3.45 -16.54
CA TYR A 541 6.29 1.99 -16.63
C TYR A 541 4.92 1.40 -16.98
N LEU A 542 3.82 2.12 -16.71
CA LEU A 542 2.47 1.55 -16.80
C LEU A 542 2.05 1.08 -18.20
N GLU A 543 2.61 1.65 -19.27
CA GLU A 543 2.32 1.14 -20.63
C GLU A 543 2.95 -0.23 -20.86
N LYS A 544 4.13 -0.48 -20.28
CA LYS A 544 4.79 -1.79 -20.35
C LYS A 544 4.07 -2.83 -19.50
N GLU A 545 3.47 -2.43 -18.39
CA GLU A 545 2.74 -3.30 -17.47
C GLU A 545 1.30 -3.60 -17.92
N LEU A 546 0.51 -2.56 -18.18
CA LEU A 546 -0.94 -2.67 -18.42
C LEU A 546 -1.32 -2.59 -19.91
N GLY A 547 -0.40 -2.12 -20.76
CA GLY A 547 -0.66 -1.85 -22.18
C GLY A 547 -1.43 -0.55 -22.43
N VAL A 548 -1.31 -0.06 -23.67
CA VAL A 548 -1.89 1.23 -24.09
C VAL A 548 -3.42 1.30 -23.96
N GLU A 549 -4.14 0.19 -24.14
CA GLU A 549 -5.61 0.16 -24.06
C GLU A 549 -6.14 0.30 -22.62
N ALA A 550 -5.42 -0.23 -21.63
CA ALA A 550 -5.74 -0.01 -20.22
C ALA A 550 -5.57 1.47 -19.86
N LEU A 551 -4.46 2.09 -20.27
CA LEU A 551 -4.21 3.53 -20.06
C LEU A 551 -5.23 4.42 -20.77
N ARG A 552 -5.62 4.09 -22.00
CA ARG A 552 -6.71 4.77 -22.72
C ARG A 552 -8.05 4.64 -21.98
N THR A 553 -8.29 3.51 -21.33
CA THR A 553 -9.50 3.27 -20.53
C THR A 553 -9.46 4.07 -19.22
N MET A 554 -8.32 4.11 -18.51
CA MET A 554 -8.12 4.99 -17.35
C MET A 554 -8.35 6.46 -17.71
N LYS A 555 -7.82 6.93 -18.85
CA LYS A 555 -8.08 8.28 -19.38
C LYS A 555 -9.57 8.55 -19.63
N ARG A 556 -10.31 7.60 -20.20
CA ARG A 556 -11.77 7.73 -20.42
C ARG A 556 -12.53 7.86 -19.11
N ILE A 557 -12.19 7.07 -18.09
CA ILE A 557 -12.81 7.16 -16.76
C ILE A 557 -12.48 8.51 -16.10
N LYS A 558 -11.21 8.91 -16.10
CA LYS A 558 -10.74 10.21 -15.62
C LYS A 558 -11.49 11.36 -16.29
N ALA A 559 -11.59 11.38 -17.62
CA ALA A 559 -12.29 12.43 -18.37
C ALA A 559 -13.81 12.45 -18.14
N ALA A 560 -14.42 11.32 -17.76
CA ALA A 560 -15.85 11.26 -17.43
C ALA A 560 -16.16 11.78 -16.01
N LEU A 561 -15.25 11.57 -15.06
CA LEU A 561 -15.40 12.02 -13.65
C LEU A 561 -14.79 13.41 -13.39
N ASP A 562 -13.83 13.83 -14.20
CA ASP A 562 -13.15 15.12 -14.15
C ASP A 562 -12.87 15.64 -15.57
N PRO A 563 -13.89 16.23 -16.24
CA PRO A 563 -13.77 16.73 -17.61
C PRO A 563 -12.85 17.96 -17.73
N ASN A 564 -12.56 18.65 -16.62
CA ASN A 564 -11.70 19.83 -16.58
C ASN A 564 -10.26 19.51 -16.14
N ASN A 565 -9.98 18.24 -15.80
CA ASN A 565 -8.68 17.74 -15.34
C ASN A 565 -8.12 18.51 -14.12
N ILE A 566 -8.99 18.90 -13.19
CA ILE A 566 -8.60 19.61 -11.96
C ILE A 566 -8.10 18.67 -10.86
N MET A 567 -8.57 17.42 -10.79
CA MET A 567 -8.27 16.49 -9.69
C MET A 567 -6.88 15.86 -9.88
N ASN A 568 -5.94 16.26 -9.03
CA ASN A 568 -4.53 15.82 -8.99
C ASN A 568 -3.87 15.61 -10.38
N PRO A 569 -3.81 16.63 -11.26
CA PRO A 569 -3.28 16.47 -12.60
C PRO A 569 -1.78 16.13 -12.63
N GLY A 570 -1.40 15.40 -13.68
CA GLY A 570 -0.02 14.98 -13.94
C GLY A 570 0.42 13.70 -13.21
N LYS A 571 -0.51 12.93 -12.63
CA LYS A 571 -0.27 11.65 -11.95
C LYS A 571 -1.04 10.53 -12.65
N LEU A 572 -0.65 9.27 -12.41
CA LEU A 572 -1.20 8.02 -12.96
C LEU A 572 -1.22 7.87 -14.49
N ILE A 573 -1.75 8.82 -15.26
CA ILE A 573 -1.97 8.67 -16.72
C ILE A 573 -0.84 9.37 -17.50
N PRO A 574 0.02 8.64 -18.24
CA PRO A 574 1.18 9.22 -18.91
C PRO A 574 0.84 10.35 -19.89
N PRO A 575 1.70 11.40 -20.02
CA PRO A 575 1.42 12.54 -20.89
C PRO A 575 1.16 12.18 -22.35
N HIS A 576 1.81 11.15 -22.92
CA HIS A 576 1.58 10.72 -24.30
C HIS A 576 0.28 9.93 -24.52
N ILE A 577 -0.40 9.54 -23.44
CA ILE A 577 -1.79 9.06 -23.48
C ILE A 577 -2.74 10.26 -23.36
N CYS A 578 -2.33 11.29 -22.60
CA CYS A 578 -2.97 12.59 -22.51
C CYS A 578 -2.67 13.48 -23.73
N PHE A 579 -3.27 13.11 -24.87
CA PHE A 579 -3.51 13.82 -26.14
C PHE A 579 -2.95 13.04 -27.32
#